data_AF-A0A7J3NMB1-F1
#
_entry.id   AF-A0A7J3NMB1-F1
#
_cell.length_a   1.000
_cell.length_b   1.000
_cell.length_c   1.000
_cell.angle_alpha   90.00
_cell.angle_beta   90.00
_cell.angle_gamma   90.00
#
_symmetry.space_group_name_H-M   'P 1'
#
loop_
_entity.id
_entity.type
_entity.pdbx_description
1 polymer ?
#
loop_
_entity_poly.entity_id
_entity_poly.type
_entity_poly.pdbx_seq_one_letter_code
_entity_poly.pdbx_strand_id
1 'polypeptide(L)'
;MGVLGVLGEELYQVVKDLCGFGYRRAGTQPAKDAEKYIYEKLKEAGLPEVRLEPFTFTRWWAERHELKVLSSGTSRVPSDQQVSSFPVWFSGSTGPDGIDAEVVYVGYGTPADFEAVDVGGK
;
A
#
# COMPACT_ATOMS: atom_id res chain seq x y z
N MET A 1 -10.48 0.24 -44.33
CA MET A 1 -11.06 -0.07 -43.00
C MET A 1 -10.36 0.85 -42.03
N GLY A 2 -10.99 1.99 -41.70
CA GLY A 2 -10.33 3.07 -40.98
C GLY A 2 -9.98 2.63 -39.56
N VAL A 3 -8.76 2.94 -39.11
CA VAL A 3 -8.42 2.89 -37.70
C VAL A 3 -9.32 3.92 -37.01
N LEU A 4 -10.36 3.45 -36.33
CA LEU A 4 -11.09 4.26 -35.35
C LEU A 4 -10.05 4.62 -34.28
N GLY A 5 -9.58 5.86 -34.31
CA GLY A 5 -8.68 6.36 -33.28
C GLY A 5 -9.38 6.30 -31.92
N VAL A 6 -8.68 5.85 -30.90
CA VAL A 6 -9.18 5.89 -29.52
C VAL A 6 -9.27 7.36 -29.10
N LEU A 7 -10.43 7.79 -28.61
CA LEU A 7 -10.60 9.17 -28.17
C LEU A 7 -9.91 9.37 -26.81
N GLY A 8 -9.31 10.54 -26.59
CA GLY A 8 -8.68 10.86 -25.30
C GLY A 8 -9.66 10.76 -24.13
N GLU A 9 -10.94 11.04 -24.37
CA GLU A 9 -12.02 10.89 -23.38
C GLU A 9 -12.24 9.43 -22.98
N GLU A 10 -12.15 8.49 -23.93
CA GLU A 10 -12.29 7.06 -23.65
C GLU A 10 -11.12 6.56 -22.78
N LEU A 11 -9.89 6.97 -23.10
CA LEU A 11 -8.72 6.65 -22.29
C LEU A 11 -8.83 7.22 -20.87
N TYR A 12 -9.27 8.48 -20.76
CA TYR A 12 -9.48 9.12 -19.47
C TYR A 12 -10.54 8.39 -18.64
N GLN A 13 -11.63 7.95 -19.27
CA GLN A 13 -12.66 7.18 -18.58
C GLN A 13 -12.15 5.82 -18.11
N VAL A 14 -11.33 5.12 -18.91
CA VAL A 14 -10.67 3.87 -18.47
C VAL A 14 -9.82 4.08 -17.22
N VAL A 15 -9.04 5.17 -17.16
CA VAL A 15 -8.26 5.51 -15.95
C VAL A 15 -9.17 5.77 -14.76
N LYS A 16 -10.27 6.51 -14.94
CA LYS A 16 -11.24 6.77 -13.87
C LYS A 16 -11.89 5.49 -13.35
N ASP A 17 -12.33 4.61 -14.25
CA ASP A 17 -12.95 3.33 -13.88
C ASP A 17 -11.96 2.48 -13.07
N LEU A 18 -10.72 2.33 -13.57
CA LEU A 18 -9.68 1.58 -12.88
C LEU A 18 -9.42 2.16 -11.49
N CYS A 19 -9.23 3.48 -11.38
CA CYS A 19 -9.02 4.16 -10.10
C CYS A 19 -10.23 4.05 -9.16
N GLY A 20 -11.46 4.02 -9.70
CA GLY A 20 -12.71 3.91 -8.95
C GLY A 20 -12.87 2.59 -8.20
N PHE A 21 -12.24 1.50 -8.63
CA PHE A 21 -12.26 0.23 -7.90
C PHE A 21 -11.55 0.33 -6.53
N GLY A 22 -10.69 1.33 -6.31
CA GLY A 22 -9.95 1.52 -5.06
C GLY A 22 -8.59 0.81 -5.07
N TYR A 23 -8.13 0.32 -3.92
CA TYR A 23 -6.78 -0.23 -3.77
C TYR A 23 -6.64 -1.63 -4.39
N ARG A 24 -6.11 -1.66 -5.62
CA ARG A 24 -5.95 -2.86 -6.47
C ARG A 24 -4.69 -3.68 -6.18
N ARG A 25 -4.34 -3.89 -4.91
CA ARG A 25 -3.24 -4.82 -4.58
C ARG A 25 -3.64 -6.25 -4.95
N ALA A 26 -2.75 -6.99 -5.58
CA ALA A 26 -3.00 -8.38 -5.96
C ALA A 26 -3.59 -9.20 -4.79
N GLY A 27 -4.64 -9.96 -5.11
CA GLY A 27 -5.41 -10.76 -4.15
C GLY A 27 -6.55 -10.03 -3.43
N THR A 28 -6.70 -8.70 -3.53
CA THR A 28 -7.87 -7.98 -2.98
C THR A 28 -9.08 -8.07 -3.91
N GLN A 29 -10.28 -7.83 -3.37
CA GLN A 29 -11.50 -7.78 -4.19
C GLN A 29 -11.45 -6.69 -5.28
N PRO A 30 -11.02 -5.44 -4.99
CA PRO A 30 -10.78 -4.42 -6.02
C PRO A 30 -9.85 -4.86 -7.16
N ALA A 31 -8.80 -5.63 -6.87
CA ALA A 31 -7.90 -6.13 -7.91
C ALA A 31 -8.63 -7.10 -8.85
N LYS A 32 -9.41 -8.04 -8.29
CA LYS A 32 -10.22 -8.99 -9.07
C LYS A 32 -11.25 -8.29 -9.96
N ASP A 33 -11.89 -7.24 -9.43
CA ASP A 33 -12.87 -6.46 -10.20
C ASP A 33 -12.20 -5.73 -11.37
N ALA A 34 -11.00 -5.17 -11.14
CA ALA A 34 -10.20 -4.53 -12.17
C ALA A 34 -9.65 -5.52 -13.21
N GLU A 35 -9.21 -6.72 -12.79
CA GLU A 35 -8.79 -7.81 -13.69
C GLU A 35 -9.93 -8.18 -14.64
N LYS A 36 -11.15 -8.35 -14.12
CA LYS A 36 -12.35 -8.62 -14.92
C LYS A 36 -12.67 -7.45 -15.87
N TYR A 37 -12.59 -6.21 -15.39
CA TYR A 37 -12.82 -5.02 -16.23
C TYR A 37 -11.85 -4.97 -17.42
N ILE A 38 -10.55 -5.18 -17.17
CA ILE A 38 -9.52 -5.19 -18.22
C ILE A 38 -9.78 -6.33 -19.21
N TYR A 39 -10.10 -7.52 -18.71
CA TYR A 39 -10.44 -8.67 -19.55
C TYR A 39 -11.60 -8.34 -20.53
N GLU A 40 -12.69 -7.74 -20.04
CA GLU A 40 -13.80 -7.37 -20.91
C GLU A 40 -13.42 -6.25 -21.89
N LYS A 41 -12.66 -5.23 -21.46
CA LYS A 41 -12.19 -4.15 -22.35
C LYS A 41 -11.32 -4.65 -23.49
N LEU A 42 -10.44 -5.62 -23.23
CA LEU A 42 -9.62 -6.25 -24.27
C LEU A 42 -10.46 -7.06 -25.25
N LYS A 43 -11.51 -7.74 -24.77
CA LYS A 43 -12.46 -8.45 -25.66
C LYS A 43 -13.30 -7.49 -26.49
N GLU A 44 -13.79 -6.41 -25.91
CA GLU A 44 -14.53 -5.35 -26.61
C GLU A 44 -13.69 -4.73 -27.73
N ALA A 45 -12.38 -4.60 -27.51
CA ALA A 45 -11.43 -4.12 -28.52
C ALA A 45 -11.17 -5.12 -29.66
N GLY A 46 -11.73 -6.33 -29.61
CA GLY A 46 -11.62 -7.32 -30.67
C GLY A 46 -10.31 -8.11 -30.66
N LEU A 47 -9.61 -8.19 -29.52
CA LEU A 47 -8.44 -9.07 -29.42
C LEU A 47 -8.86 -10.53 -29.62
N PRO A 48 -8.14 -11.30 -30.44
CA PRO A 48 -8.55 -12.64 -30.84
C PRO A 48 -8.47 -13.66 -29.69
N GLU A 49 -7.59 -13.41 -28.73
CA GLU A 49 -7.35 -14.30 -27.60
C GLU A 49 -7.12 -13.50 -26.33
N VAL A 50 -8.05 -13.60 -25.38
CA VAL A 50 -7.98 -12.94 -24.07
C VAL A 50 -8.29 -13.99 -23.01
N ARG A 51 -7.43 -14.12 -22.00
CA ARG A 51 -7.54 -15.11 -20.93
C ARG A 51 -7.21 -14.48 -19.58
N LEU A 52 -7.79 -15.02 -18.52
CA LEU A 52 -7.33 -14.80 -17.15
C LEU A 52 -6.52 -16.03 -16.72
N GLU A 53 -5.26 -15.83 -16.37
CA GLU A 53 -4.36 -16.90 -15.95
C GLU A 53 -4.08 -16.80 -14.45
N PRO A 54 -4.57 -17.73 -13.63
CA PRO A 54 -4.31 -17.71 -12.20
C PRO A 54 -2.88 -18.15 -11.90
N PHE A 55 -2.23 -17.46 -10.98
CA PHE A 55 -0.95 -17.88 -10.41
C PHE A 55 -0.92 -17.62 -8.90
N THR A 56 -0.06 -18.34 -8.20
CA THR A 56 0.14 -18.19 -6.75
C THR A 56 1.49 -17.55 -6.48
N PHE A 57 1.55 -16.72 -5.44
CA PHE A 57 2.76 -16.07 -4.99
C PHE A 57 2.65 -15.78 -3.49
N THR A 58 3.80 -15.63 -2.83
CA THR A 58 3.82 -15.20 -1.43
C THR A 58 3.41 -13.74 -1.34
N ARG A 59 2.28 -13.49 -0.69
CA ARG A 59 1.74 -12.16 -0.49
C ARG A 59 2.07 -11.67 0.91
N TRP A 60 2.73 -10.51 0.99
CA TRP A 60 2.84 -9.79 2.25
C TRP A 60 1.56 -8.98 2.51
N TRP A 61 1.06 -9.07 3.75
CA TRP A 61 -0.09 -8.32 4.25
C TRP A 61 0.05 -8.09 5.76
N ALA A 62 -0.30 -6.89 6.23
CA ALA A 62 -0.35 -6.59 7.66
C ALA A 62 -1.73 -6.96 8.21
N GLU A 63 -1.78 -7.93 9.14
CA GLU A 63 -3.03 -8.34 9.80
C GLU A 63 -3.44 -7.37 10.91
N ARG A 64 -2.44 -6.88 11.65
CA ARG A 64 -2.60 -5.89 12.72
C ARG A 64 -1.45 -4.90 12.64
N HIS A 65 -1.75 -3.63 12.86
CA HIS A 65 -0.76 -2.57 13.02
C HIS A 65 -1.33 -1.51 13.95
N GLU A 66 -0.45 -0.88 14.72
CA GLU A 66 -0.81 0.18 15.65
C GLU A 66 0.45 1.02 15.89
N LEU A 67 0.29 2.34 15.94
CA LEU A 67 1.30 3.27 16.41
C LEU A 67 0.65 4.21 17.42
N LYS A 68 1.19 4.27 18.64
CA LYS A 68 0.70 5.15 19.70
C LYS A 68 1.81 6.03 20.23
N VAL A 69 1.45 7.27 20.57
CA VAL A 69 2.27 8.12 21.43
C VAL A 69 1.79 7.90 22.86
N LEU A 70 2.62 7.31 23.71
CA LEU A 70 2.29 7.01 25.10
C LEU A 70 2.49 8.24 25.98
N SER A 71 1.44 8.61 26.72
CA SER A 71 1.44 9.76 27.64
C SER A 71 2.31 9.53 28.88
N SER A 72 2.54 8.27 29.27
CA SER A 72 3.45 7.92 30.36
C SER A 72 4.91 8.32 30.09
N GLY A 73 5.31 8.41 28.81
CA GLY A 73 6.65 8.80 28.39
C GLY A 73 6.83 10.29 28.07
N THR A 74 5.76 11.10 28.08
CA THR A 74 5.87 12.52 27.74
C THR A 74 4.71 13.37 28.29
N SER A 75 5.01 14.55 28.82
CA SER A 75 4.01 15.51 29.27
C SER A 75 3.38 16.32 28.12
N ARG A 76 3.78 16.05 26.87
CA ARG A 76 3.31 16.79 25.68
C ARG A 76 1.93 16.35 25.20
N VAL A 77 1.48 15.16 25.58
CA VAL A 77 0.14 14.66 25.27
C VAL A 77 -0.62 14.33 26.57
N PRO A 78 -1.92 14.67 26.66
CA PRO A 78 -2.69 14.50 27.90
C PRO A 78 -3.13 13.05 28.17
N SER A 79 -3.09 12.20 27.15
CA SER A 79 -3.41 10.77 27.19
C SER A 79 -2.76 10.09 25.99
N ASP A 80 -2.74 8.76 25.97
CA ASP A 80 -2.22 8.02 24.82
C ASP A 80 -2.95 8.40 23.53
N GLN A 81 -2.19 8.67 22.47
CA GLN A 81 -2.71 9.12 21.18
C GLN A 81 -2.45 8.07 20.10
N GLN A 82 -3.50 7.57 19.47
CA GLN A 82 -3.38 6.69 18.30
C GLN A 82 -2.97 7.51 17.08
N VAL A 83 -1.89 7.10 16.41
CA VAL A 83 -1.45 7.68 15.14
C VAL A 83 -2.00 6.84 14.00
N SER A 84 -2.71 7.48 13.07
CA SER A 84 -3.10 6.85 11.81
C SER A 84 -1.85 6.55 11.01
N SER A 85 -1.56 5.27 10.82
CA SER A 85 -0.34 4.78 10.20
C SER A 85 -0.62 3.48 9.46
N PHE A 86 0.27 3.11 8.55
CA PHE A 86 0.30 1.80 7.94
C PHE A 86 1.77 1.37 7.85
N PRO A 87 2.11 0.11 8.18
CA PRO A 87 3.48 -0.37 8.14
C PRO A 87 4.06 -0.28 6.73
N VAL A 88 5.37 -0.01 6.66
CA VAL A 88 6.09 -0.09 5.38
C VAL A 88 5.97 -1.51 4.84
N TRP A 89 5.66 -1.63 3.56
CA TRP A 89 5.52 -2.93 2.91
C TRP A 89 6.77 -3.77 3.11
N PHE A 90 6.58 -5.03 3.46
CA PHE A 90 7.65 -5.99 3.74
C PHE A 90 8.45 -5.75 5.03
N SER A 91 8.00 -4.84 5.90
CA SER A 91 8.56 -4.77 7.25
C SER A 91 8.31 -6.08 8.02
N GLY A 92 9.22 -6.41 8.92
CA GLY A 92 9.03 -7.48 9.88
C GLY A 92 7.90 -7.16 10.88
N SER A 93 7.35 -8.20 11.50
CA SER A 93 6.41 -8.04 12.62
C SER A 93 7.16 -7.72 13.90
N THR A 94 6.57 -6.90 14.75
CA THR A 94 6.93 -6.82 16.16
C THR A 94 6.55 -8.12 16.89
N GLY A 95 7.07 -8.30 18.11
CA GLY A 95 6.62 -9.37 19.01
C GLY A 95 5.12 -9.23 19.36
N PRO A 96 4.50 -10.27 19.94
CA PRO A 96 3.07 -10.28 20.26
C PRO A 96 2.66 -9.15 21.23
N ASP A 97 3.57 -8.73 22.11
CA ASP A 97 3.37 -7.66 23.08
C ASP A 97 3.65 -6.26 22.50
N GLY A 98 4.09 -6.17 21.24
CA GLY A 98 4.53 -4.92 20.64
C GLY A 98 5.94 -4.53 21.07
N ILE A 99 6.29 -3.27 20.80
CA ILE A 99 7.54 -2.63 21.23
C ILE A 99 7.17 -1.23 21.70
N ASP A 100 7.51 -0.92 22.95
CA ASP A 100 7.45 0.43 23.50
C ASP A 100 8.87 0.96 23.64
N ALA A 101 9.17 2.07 22.96
CA ALA A 101 10.49 2.69 22.95
C ALA A 101 10.41 4.20 22.74
N GLU A 102 11.48 4.90 23.08
CA GLU A 102 11.62 6.33 22.81
C GLU A 102 11.89 6.57 21.33
N VAL A 103 11.14 7.49 20.71
CA VAL A 103 11.32 7.84 19.30
C VAL A 103 12.45 8.86 19.13
N VAL A 104 13.39 8.55 18.24
CA VAL A 104 14.46 9.47 17.83
C VAL A 104 14.37 9.79 16.33
N TYR A 105 14.71 11.02 15.95
CA TYR A 105 14.74 11.43 14.55
C TYR A 105 16.15 11.28 13.97
N VAL A 106 16.31 10.43 12.96
CA VAL A 106 17.59 10.07 12.33
C VAL A 106 17.72 10.60 10.89
N GLY A 107 17.22 11.80 10.63
CA GLY A 107 17.39 12.44 9.32
C GLY A 107 16.80 11.63 8.16
N TYR A 108 17.65 11.28 7.18
CA TYR A 108 17.27 10.44 6.03
C TYR A 108 17.54 8.95 6.25
N GLY A 109 18.05 8.57 7.42
CA GLY A 109 18.43 7.20 7.73
C GLY A 109 19.71 6.75 7.01
N THR A 110 20.61 7.69 6.70
CA THR A 110 21.95 7.34 6.18
C THR A 110 22.85 6.83 7.31
N PRO A 111 23.93 6.08 7.01
CA PRO A 111 24.87 5.65 8.05
C PRO A 111 25.38 6.80 8.94
N ALA A 112 25.69 7.97 8.33
CA ALA A 112 26.12 9.14 9.08
C ALA A 112 25.03 9.70 10.01
N ASP A 113 23.76 9.65 9.61
CA ASP A 113 22.64 10.08 10.48
C ASP A 113 22.49 9.15 11.69
N PHE A 114 22.68 7.84 11.51
CA PHE A 114 22.65 6.86 12.59
C PHE A 114 23.86 6.96 13.53
N GLU A 115 25.04 7.32 13.03
CA GLU A 115 26.22 7.57 13.86
C GLU A 115 26.08 8.85 14.71
N ALA A 116 25.26 9.81 14.26
CA ALA A 116 25.05 11.09 14.95
C ALA A 116 24.03 11.04 16.09
N VAL A 117 23.27 9.94 16.25
CA VAL A 117 22.17 9.81 17.21
C VAL A 117 22.29 8.49 17.97
N ASP A 118 22.14 8.51 19.30
CA ASP A 118 22.05 7.28 20.08
C ASP A 118 20.71 6.56 19.82
N VAL A 119 20.78 5.51 19.01
CA VAL A 119 19.64 4.64 18.64
C VAL A 119 19.59 3.36 19.47
N GLY A 120 20.50 3.18 20.43
CA GLY A 120 20.53 2.00 21.29
C GLY A 120 19.25 1.86 22.11
N GLY A 121 18.50 0.77 21.88
CA GLY A 121 17.23 0.49 22.57
C GLY A 121 16.11 1.50 22.26
N LYS A 122 16.23 2.23 21.15
CA LYS A 122 15.21 3.13 20.61
C LYS A 122 14.39 2.43 19.54
#